data_AF-A0A954X434-F1
#
_entry.id   AF-A0A954X434-F1
#
_cell.length_a   1.000
_cell.length_b   1.000
_cell.length_c   1.000
_cell.angle_alpha   90.00
_cell.angle_beta   90.00
_cell.angle_gamma   90.00
#
_symmetry.space_group_name_H-M   'P 1'
#
loop_
_entity.id
_entity.type
_entity.pdbx_description
1 polymer ?
#
loop_
_entity_poly.entity_id
_entity_poly.type
_entity_poly.pdbx_seq_one_letter_code
_entity_poly.pdbx_strand_id
1 'polypeptide(L)'
;YWFNRYPWGYWWSTPSYASCVNWFTWTATPGVWAQPIYYDYGQGGNVVYQDNSVYINGQQVASADEFAQSAMELATVPPPENEEVAAAAEWMPLGTFAVSSDEKDVEPTRTIQLAVNKDGVISGTLYNSQSDQAYSVQGQVDKQTQRVAFRVGDSDKVVVETGLYNLTQDEAPALVHYGADHVENWLLVRLQNSEAEEAAATPE
;
A
#
# COMPACT_ATOMS: atom_id res chain seq x y z
N TYR A 1 8.92 -9.58 -14.85
CA TYR A 1 8.63 -10.50 -13.73
C TYR A 1 9.88 -10.64 -12.84
N TRP A 2 10.13 -9.66 -11.96
CA TRP A 2 11.38 -9.56 -11.16
C TRP A 2 11.34 -10.41 -9.86
N PHE A 3 10.19 -11.03 -9.56
CA PHE A 3 9.89 -11.62 -8.25
C PHE A 3 10.12 -13.13 -8.14
N ASN A 4 10.60 -13.78 -9.21
CA ASN A 4 10.85 -15.24 -9.24
C ASN A 4 12.11 -15.67 -8.45
N ARG A 5 12.68 -14.79 -7.62
CA ARG A 5 13.93 -14.99 -6.86
C ARG A 5 13.74 -15.09 -5.34
N TYR A 6 12.53 -14.85 -4.82
CA TYR A 6 12.30 -14.85 -3.38
C TYR A 6 11.76 -16.20 -2.89
N PRO A 7 12.25 -16.72 -1.74
CA PRO A 7 11.71 -17.93 -1.12
C PRO A 7 10.20 -17.81 -0.90
N TRP A 8 9.47 -18.92 -0.95
CA TRP A 8 8.01 -18.94 -0.85
C TRP A 8 7.45 -18.19 0.38
N GLY A 9 8.12 -18.26 1.53
CA GLY A 9 7.74 -17.56 2.77
C GLY A 9 7.93 -16.03 2.76
N TYR A 10 8.64 -15.47 1.77
CA TYR A 10 9.02 -14.05 1.74
C TYR A 10 7.80 -13.11 1.72
N TRP A 11 6.78 -13.43 0.93
CA TRP A 11 5.57 -12.60 0.77
C TRP A 11 4.57 -12.71 1.92
N TRP A 12 4.86 -13.56 2.90
CA TRP A 12 4.03 -13.82 4.07
C TRP A 12 4.59 -13.19 5.35
N SER A 13 5.69 -12.44 5.26
CA SER A 13 6.20 -11.68 6.39
C SER A 13 5.33 -10.46 6.67
N THR A 14 5.07 -10.19 7.94
CA THR A 14 4.38 -8.97 8.40
C THR A 14 5.37 -8.10 9.16
N PRO A 15 6.01 -7.11 8.50
CA PRO A 15 6.94 -6.23 9.19
C PRO A 15 6.18 -5.37 10.20
N SER A 16 6.78 -5.14 11.37
CA SER A 16 6.26 -4.14 12.29
C SER A 16 6.54 -2.73 11.76
N TYR A 17 5.79 -1.72 12.21
CA TYR A 17 6.08 -0.32 11.87
C TYR A 17 7.52 0.06 12.19
N ALA A 18 8.04 -0.33 13.37
CA ALA A 18 9.41 -0.06 13.75
C ALA A 18 10.42 -0.73 12.79
N SER A 19 10.10 -1.93 12.28
CA SER A 19 10.91 -2.60 11.25
C SER A 19 10.94 -1.80 9.94
N CYS A 20 9.80 -1.26 9.50
CA CYS A 20 9.74 -0.40 8.32
C CYS A 20 10.54 0.90 8.52
N VAL A 21 10.41 1.56 9.67
CA VAL A 21 11.15 2.79 9.96
C VAL A 21 12.67 2.54 9.96
N ASN A 22 13.11 1.44 10.56
CA ASN A 22 14.54 1.07 10.61
C ASN A 22 15.07 0.54 9.27
N TRP A 23 14.20 0.21 8.32
CA TRP A 23 14.58 -0.25 6.99
C TRP A 23 15.06 0.89 6.08
N PHE A 24 14.45 2.06 6.24
CA PHE A 24 14.70 3.20 5.36
C PHE A 24 16.08 3.83 5.61
N THR A 25 16.70 4.32 4.53
CA THR A 25 18.02 4.96 4.55
C THR A 25 17.96 6.48 4.67
N TRP A 26 16.77 7.08 4.55
CA TRP A 26 16.61 8.53 4.68
C TRP A 26 16.44 8.97 6.14
N THR A 27 16.79 10.23 6.40
CA THR A 27 16.54 10.86 7.69
C THR A 27 15.04 11.12 7.85
N ALA A 28 14.41 10.40 8.76
CA ALA A 28 13.02 10.60 9.13
C ALA A 28 12.79 12.02 9.67
N THR A 29 11.79 12.74 9.13
CA THR A 29 11.44 14.08 9.61
C THR A 29 11.06 14.02 11.11
N PRO A 30 11.74 14.76 12.00
CA PRO A 30 11.40 14.77 13.42
C PRO A 30 9.93 15.16 13.64
N GLY A 31 9.25 14.45 14.53
CA GLY A 31 7.82 14.66 14.83
C GLY A 31 6.88 13.85 13.93
N VAL A 32 7.12 13.79 12.61
CA VAL A 32 6.29 13.02 11.68
C VAL A 32 6.42 11.52 11.96
N TRP A 33 7.64 11.02 12.08
CA TRP A 33 7.92 9.58 12.19
C TRP A 33 8.01 9.07 13.62
N ALA A 34 7.78 9.95 14.60
CA ALA A 34 7.86 9.61 16.02
C ALA A 34 6.76 8.62 16.45
N GLN A 35 5.61 8.66 15.78
CA GLN A 35 4.47 7.78 16.01
C GLN A 35 3.90 7.33 14.65
N PRO A 36 3.32 6.12 14.56
CA PRO A 36 2.61 5.71 13.36
C PRO A 36 1.38 6.59 13.10
N ILE A 37 1.12 6.89 11.82
CA ILE A 37 -0.12 7.56 11.39
C ILE A 37 -1.04 6.53 10.75
N TYR A 38 -2.23 6.36 11.33
CA TYR A 38 -3.28 5.50 10.78
C TYR A 38 -4.21 6.33 9.90
N TYR A 39 -4.45 5.84 8.68
CA TYR A 39 -5.39 6.44 7.73
C TYR A 39 -6.62 5.57 7.61
N ASP A 40 -7.77 6.11 7.96
CA ASP A 40 -9.06 5.42 7.89
C ASP A 40 -9.99 6.18 6.93
N TYR A 41 -10.30 5.55 5.82
CA TYR A 41 -11.08 6.14 4.74
C TYR A 41 -12.52 5.64 4.81
N GLY A 42 -13.46 6.56 4.91
CA GLY A 42 -14.88 6.23 4.89
C GLY A 42 -15.69 6.85 6.03
N GLN A 43 -16.91 6.36 6.21
CA GLN A 43 -17.84 6.94 7.17
C GLN A 43 -17.38 6.65 8.61
N GLY A 44 -17.01 7.69 9.34
CA GLY A 44 -16.52 7.56 10.72
C GLY A 44 -15.00 7.36 10.83
N GLY A 45 -14.30 7.24 9.69
CA GLY A 45 -12.85 7.28 9.63
C GLY A 45 -12.28 8.67 9.87
N ASN A 46 -10.95 8.78 9.93
CA ASN A 46 -10.27 10.04 10.17
C ASN A 46 -9.97 10.83 8.90
N VAL A 47 -10.11 10.23 7.71
CA VAL A 47 -10.01 10.89 6.40
C VAL A 47 -11.42 11.06 5.83
N VAL A 48 -11.88 12.31 5.75
CA VAL A 48 -13.26 12.63 5.36
C VAL A 48 -13.28 13.62 4.20
N TYR A 49 -14.05 13.28 3.15
CA TYR A 49 -14.39 14.19 2.06
C TYR A 49 -15.68 14.91 2.39
N GLN A 50 -15.64 16.23 2.48
CA GLN A 50 -16.79 17.08 2.77
C GLN A 50 -16.66 18.42 2.04
N ASP A 51 -17.73 18.86 1.37
CA ASP A 51 -17.82 20.19 0.74
C ASP A 51 -16.60 20.52 -0.15
N ASN A 52 -16.20 19.57 -1.02
CA ASN A 52 -15.03 19.64 -1.90
C ASN A 52 -13.67 19.78 -1.18
N SER A 53 -13.62 19.42 0.10
CA SER A 53 -12.44 19.50 0.94
C SER A 53 -12.16 18.16 1.61
N VAL A 54 -10.88 17.87 1.83
CA VAL A 54 -10.43 16.68 2.56
C VAL A 54 -9.98 17.10 3.95
N TYR A 55 -10.50 16.39 4.94
CA TYR A 55 -10.18 16.58 6.35
C TYR A 55 -9.46 15.35 6.87
N ILE A 56 -8.36 15.55 7.59
CA ILE A 56 -7.65 14.50 8.33
C ILE A 56 -7.70 14.87 9.80
N ASN A 57 -8.26 13.98 10.63
CA ASN A 57 -8.50 14.24 12.06
C ASN A 57 -9.30 15.55 12.30
N GLY A 58 -10.26 15.86 11.40
CA GLY A 58 -11.08 17.07 11.47
C GLY A 58 -10.39 18.37 11.04
N GLN A 59 -9.11 18.32 10.64
CA GLN A 59 -8.40 19.46 10.09
C GLN A 59 -8.42 19.40 8.57
N GLN A 60 -8.82 20.48 7.91
CA GLN A 60 -8.76 20.57 6.45
C GLN A 60 -7.30 20.53 6.00
N VAL A 61 -6.97 19.60 5.10
CA VAL A 61 -5.60 19.43 4.57
C VAL A 61 -5.47 19.89 3.12
N ALA A 62 -6.54 19.78 2.33
CA ALA A 62 -6.56 20.12 0.91
C ALA A 62 -8.01 20.20 0.39
N SER A 63 -8.19 20.69 -0.83
CA SER A 63 -9.39 20.37 -1.63
C SER A 63 -9.38 18.90 -2.08
N ALA A 64 -10.54 18.38 -2.52
CA ALA A 64 -10.64 17.02 -3.07
C ALA A 64 -9.70 16.80 -4.27
N ASP A 65 -9.68 17.76 -5.20
CA ASP A 65 -8.83 17.71 -6.40
C ASP A 65 -7.34 17.74 -6.05
N GLU A 66 -6.92 18.64 -5.15
CA GLU A 66 -5.52 18.72 -4.70
C GLU A 66 -5.08 17.45 -3.97
N PHE A 67 -5.97 16.85 -3.18
CA PHE A 67 -5.66 15.61 -2.48
C PHE A 67 -5.46 14.45 -3.46
N ALA A 68 -6.36 14.30 -4.45
CA ALA A 68 -6.22 13.31 -5.51
C ALA A 68 -4.96 13.53 -6.36
N GLN A 69 -4.65 14.78 -6.72
CA GLN A 69 -3.41 15.12 -7.43
C GLN A 69 -2.17 14.75 -6.62
N SER A 70 -2.16 15.03 -5.31
CA SER A 70 -1.05 14.63 -4.44
C SER A 70 -0.82 13.12 -4.41
N ALA A 71 -1.89 12.32 -4.46
CA ALA A 71 -1.80 10.87 -4.52
C ALA A 71 -1.21 10.40 -5.87
N MET A 72 -1.66 11.00 -6.98
CA MET A 72 -1.14 10.71 -8.32
C MET A 72 0.33 11.08 -8.49
N GLU A 73 0.75 12.22 -7.93
CA GLU A 73 2.15 12.64 -7.89
C GLU A 73 2.97 11.69 -7.01
N LEU A 74 2.48 11.36 -5.81
CA LEU A 74 3.14 10.43 -4.91
C LEU A 74 3.31 9.05 -5.55
N ALA A 75 2.33 8.54 -6.28
CA ALA A 75 2.44 7.26 -6.96
C ALA A 75 3.38 7.28 -8.19
N THR A 76 3.88 8.45 -8.59
CA THR A 76 4.87 8.57 -9.67
C THR A 76 6.28 8.39 -9.13
N VAL A 77 6.88 7.24 -9.43
CA VAL A 77 8.26 6.93 -9.04
C VAL A 77 9.20 7.25 -10.19
N PRO A 78 10.30 7.99 -9.98
CA PRO A 78 11.31 8.17 -11.00
C PRO A 78 11.94 6.83 -11.39
N PRO A 79 12.30 6.62 -12.68
CA PRO A 79 13.03 5.43 -13.06
C PRO A 79 14.37 5.35 -12.32
N PRO A 80 14.87 4.14 -12.03
CA PRO A 80 16.19 3.98 -11.43
C PRO A 80 17.26 4.57 -12.35
N GLU A 81 18.35 5.06 -11.78
CA GLU A 81 19.44 5.72 -12.53
C GLU A 81 20.03 4.82 -13.62
N ASN A 82 20.10 3.52 -13.36
CA ASN A 82 20.55 2.49 -14.29
C ASN A 82 20.09 1.09 -13.84
N GLU A 83 20.33 0.09 -14.69
CA GLU A 83 19.96 -1.30 -14.43
C GLU A 83 20.70 -1.92 -13.23
N GLU A 84 21.93 -1.50 -12.95
CA GLU A 84 22.71 -2.01 -11.81
C GLU A 84 22.08 -1.58 -10.48
N VAL A 85 21.67 -0.31 -10.38
CA VAL A 85 20.94 0.22 -9.22
C VAL A 85 19.60 -0.50 -9.06
N ALA A 86 18.88 -0.73 -10.16
CA ALA A 86 17.62 -1.48 -10.13
C ALA A 86 17.82 -2.93 -9.63
N ALA A 87 18.89 -3.60 -10.07
CA ALA A 87 19.20 -4.97 -9.70
C ALA A 87 19.74 -5.10 -8.27
N ALA A 88 20.41 -4.08 -7.75
CA ALA A 88 20.94 -4.03 -6.39
C ALA A 88 19.89 -3.61 -5.34
N ALA A 89 18.71 -3.15 -5.77
CA ALA A 89 17.65 -2.73 -4.86
C ALA A 89 17.24 -3.86 -3.91
N GLU A 90 17.38 -3.62 -2.62
CA GLU A 90 16.91 -4.51 -1.57
C GLU A 90 15.46 -4.17 -1.22
N TRP A 91 14.64 -5.21 -1.08
CA TRP A 91 13.20 -5.09 -0.84
C TRP A 91 12.84 -5.74 0.49
N MET A 92 12.00 -5.06 1.27
CA MET A 92 11.32 -5.60 2.44
C MET A 92 9.87 -5.95 2.04
N PRO A 93 9.41 -7.20 2.25
CA PRO A 93 8.02 -7.54 2.00
C PRO A 93 7.10 -6.82 2.98
N LEU A 94 6.02 -6.22 2.49
CA LEU A 94 4.93 -5.67 3.30
C LEU A 94 3.80 -6.69 3.48
N GLY A 95 3.76 -7.72 2.63
CA GLY A 95 2.85 -8.84 2.74
C GLY A 95 2.01 -9.07 1.49
N THR A 96 1.10 -10.03 1.62
CA THR A 96 0.09 -10.37 0.62
C THR A 96 -1.29 -10.02 1.17
N PHE A 97 -2.11 -9.35 0.37
CA PHE A 97 -3.44 -8.90 0.77
C PHE A 97 -4.49 -9.33 -0.24
N ALA A 98 -5.66 -9.75 0.22
CA ALA A 98 -6.87 -9.74 -0.58
C ALA A 98 -7.36 -8.29 -0.74
N VAL A 99 -7.80 -7.95 -1.95
CA VAL A 99 -8.32 -6.62 -2.28
C VAL A 99 -9.83 -6.69 -2.34
N SER A 100 -10.49 -6.04 -1.39
CA SER A 100 -11.94 -5.92 -1.32
C SER A 100 -12.38 -4.51 -1.70
N SER A 101 -13.38 -4.40 -2.58
CA SER A 101 -14.02 -3.12 -2.93
C SER A 101 -15.32 -2.85 -2.17
N ASP A 102 -15.72 -3.74 -1.25
CA ASP A 102 -16.91 -3.61 -0.38
C ASP A 102 -16.72 -4.51 0.85
N GLU A 103 -17.09 -4.07 2.05
CA GLU A 103 -17.09 -4.91 3.26
C GLU A 103 -17.85 -6.25 3.10
N LYS A 104 -18.77 -6.33 2.13
CA LYS A 104 -19.56 -7.52 1.80
C LYS A 104 -18.95 -8.37 0.67
N ASP A 105 -17.79 -8.01 0.15
CA ASP A 105 -17.07 -8.81 -0.84
C ASP A 105 -16.51 -10.08 -0.17
N VAL A 106 -17.32 -11.13 -0.19
CA VAL A 106 -17.03 -12.41 0.46
C VAL A 106 -16.09 -13.31 -0.36
N GLU A 107 -15.84 -12.98 -1.63
CA GLU A 107 -14.99 -13.75 -2.53
C GLU A 107 -14.03 -12.82 -3.30
N PRO A 108 -13.02 -12.24 -2.63
CA PRO A 108 -12.08 -11.36 -3.28
C PRO A 108 -11.30 -12.12 -4.36
N THR A 109 -11.55 -11.77 -5.62
CA THR A 109 -10.84 -12.34 -6.79
C THR A 109 -9.49 -11.69 -7.04
N ARG A 110 -9.13 -10.66 -6.27
CA ARG A 110 -7.91 -9.88 -6.42
C ARG A 110 -7.00 -10.06 -5.21
N THR A 111 -5.75 -10.39 -5.47
CA THR A 111 -4.69 -10.49 -4.46
C THR A 111 -3.55 -9.56 -4.84
N ILE A 112 -3.02 -8.80 -3.90
CA ILE A 112 -1.89 -7.88 -4.10
C ILE A 112 -0.72 -8.26 -3.19
N GLN A 113 0.46 -8.34 -3.77
CA GLN A 113 1.73 -8.53 -3.05
C GLN A 113 2.49 -7.21 -3.10
N LEU A 114 2.94 -6.74 -1.94
CA LEU A 114 3.63 -5.47 -1.80
C LEU A 114 4.99 -5.64 -1.12
N ALA A 115 5.97 -4.88 -1.57
CA ALA A 115 7.28 -4.72 -0.94
C ALA A 115 7.75 -3.27 -1.03
N VAL A 116 8.61 -2.88 -0.10
CA VAL A 116 9.20 -1.54 -0.03
C VAL A 116 10.72 -1.60 -0.03
N ASN A 117 11.38 -0.77 -0.84
CA ASN A 117 12.84 -0.66 -0.81
C ASN A 117 13.32 0.35 0.24
N LYS A 118 14.64 0.45 0.41
CA LYS A 118 15.28 1.35 1.38
C LYS A 118 15.03 2.84 1.12
N ASP A 119 14.68 3.21 -0.12
CA ASP A 119 14.37 4.58 -0.54
C ASP A 119 12.86 4.92 -0.51
N GLY A 120 12.04 3.92 -0.15
CA GLY A 120 10.61 4.10 0.11
C GLY A 120 9.76 3.82 -1.11
N VAL A 121 10.38 3.33 -2.18
CA VAL A 121 9.68 2.87 -3.37
C VAL A 121 8.90 1.61 -3.01
N ILE A 122 7.62 1.59 -3.37
CA ILE A 122 6.74 0.45 -3.32
C ILE A 122 6.78 -0.25 -4.67
N SER A 123 6.92 -1.56 -4.64
CA SER A 123 6.76 -2.42 -5.80
C SER A 123 5.96 -3.66 -5.45
N GLY A 124 5.29 -4.23 -6.43
CA GLY A 124 4.42 -5.36 -6.19
C GLY A 124 3.79 -5.93 -7.44
N THR A 125 2.86 -6.85 -7.22
CA THR A 125 2.01 -7.43 -8.27
C THR A 125 0.60 -7.59 -7.73
N LEU A 126 -0.39 -7.13 -8.50
CA LEU A 126 -1.79 -7.44 -8.28
C LEU A 126 -2.19 -8.56 -9.25
N TYR A 127 -2.71 -9.65 -8.73
CA TYR A 127 -3.25 -10.76 -9.51
C TYR A 127 -4.78 -10.79 -9.39
N ASN A 128 -5.47 -10.91 -10.51
CA ASN A 128 -6.90 -11.14 -10.59
C ASN A 128 -7.13 -12.58 -11.08
N SER A 129 -7.66 -13.42 -10.20
CA SER A 129 -7.92 -14.85 -10.46
C SER A 129 -9.11 -15.09 -11.40
N GLN A 130 -10.06 -14.14 -11.47
CA GLN A 130 -11.20 -14.26 -12.36
C GLN A 130 -10.81 -14.04 -13.83
N SER A 131 -9.93 -13.08 -14.08
CA SER A 131 -9.42 -12.78 -15.43
C SER A 131 -8.12 -13.52 -15.79
N ASP A 132 -7.48 -14.16 -14.81
CA ASP A 132 -6.12 -14.72 -14.90
C ASP A 132 -5.09 -13.68 -15.40
N GLN A 133 -5.13 -12.48 -14.82
CA GLN A 133 -4.25 -11.38 -15.20
C GLN A 133 -3.43 -10.88 -14.02
N ALA A 134 -2.17 -10.57 -14.29
CA ALA A 134 -1.25 -9.95 -13.34
C ALA A 134 -0.88 -8.54 -13.80
N TYR A 135 -0.89 -7.59 -12.87
CA TYR A 135 -0.58 -6.19 -13.08
C TYR A 135 0.58 -5.80 -12.17
N SER A 136 1.56 -5.06 -12.70
CA SER A 136 2.62 -4.49 -11.88
C SER A 136 2.08 -3.42 -10.95
N VAL A 137 2.68 -3.30 -9.76
CA VAL A 137 2.39 -2.23 -8.82
C VAL A 137 3.65 -1.40 -8.61
N GLN A 138 3.50 -0.07 -8.65
CA GLN A 138 4.60 0.86 -8.41
C GLN A 138 4.10 2.11 -7.69
N GLY A 139 4.83 2.56 -6.68
CA GLY A 139 4.49 3.74 -5.91
C GLY A 139 5.57 4.10 -4.91
N GLN A 140 5.26 4.94 -3.92
CA GLN A 140 6.22 5.22 -2.85
C GLN A 140 5.55 5.68 -1.55
N VAL A 141 6.34 5.67 -0.49
CA VAL A 141 6.03 6.22 0.82
C VAL A 141 6.36 7.72 0.84
N ASP A 142 5.41 8.54 1.29
CA ASP A 142 5.63 9.96 1.53
C ASP A 142 6.39 10.18 2.84
N LYS A 143 7.53 10.86 2.73
CA LYS A 143 8.43 11.17 3.86
C LYS A 143 7.85 12.19 4.84
N GLN A 144 6.84 12.97 4.44
CA GLN A 144 6.25 14.00 5.28
C GLN A 144 4.94 13.57 5.94
N THR A 145 4.29 12.53 5.43
CA THR A 145 2.96 12.12 5.91
C THR A 145 2.87 10.64 6.26
N GLN A 146 3.82 9.78 5.88
CA GLN A 146 3.70 8.33 5.95
C GLN A 146 2.57 7.74 5.07
N ARG A 147 1.92 8.56 4.22
CA ARG A 147 1.01 8.06 3.17
C ARG A 147 1.79 7.18 2.21
N VAL A 148 1.11 6.21 1.65
CA VAL A 148 1.61 5.33 0.61
C VAL A 148 0.65 5.43 -0.56
N ALA A 149 1.14 5.83 -1.73
CA ALA A 149 0.35 5.80 -2.95
C ALA A 149 1.05 4.98 -4.02
N PHE A 150 0.29 4.14 -4.72
CA PHE A 150 0.79 3.29 -5.80
C PHE A 150 -0.22 3.13 -6.92
N ARG A 151 0.30 2.98 -8.14
CA ARG A 151 -0.46 2.65 -9.35
C ARG A 151 -0.53 1.14 -9.55
N VAL A 152 -1.59 0.71 -10.23
CA VAL A 152 -1.78 -0.67 -10.69
C VAL A 152 -1.76 -0.68 -12.21
N GLY A 153 -0.85 -1.46 -12.79
CA GLY A 153 -0.59 -1.49 -14.22
C GLY A 153 -0.02 -0.17 -14.74
N ASP A 154 -0.27 0.13 -16.01
CA ASP A 154 0.27 1.31 -16.70
C ASP A 154 -0.63 2.55 -16.57
N SER A 155 -1.75 2.46 -15.83
CA SER A 155 -2.67 3.58 -15.66
C SER A 155 -2.11 4.61 -14.69
N ASP A 156 -2.04 5.86 -15.14
CA ASP A 156 -1.73 7.02 -14.30
C ASP A 156 -2.94 7.53 -13.51
N LYS A 157 -4.15 7.09 -13.88
CA LYS A 157 -5.42 7.53 -13.29
C LYS A 157 -5.91 6.66 -12.14
N VAL A 158 -5.54 5.39 -12.10
CA VAL A 158 -5.94 4.47 -11.03
C VAL A 158 -4.83 4.41 -9.99
N VAL A 159 -5.03 5.14 -8.90
CA VAL A 159 -4.06 5.23 -7.81
C VAL A 159 -4.71 4.75 -6.53
N VAL A 160 -4.06 3.80 -5.87
CA VAL A 160 -4.46 3.33 -4.56
C VAL A 160 -3.61 4.05 -3.53
N GLU A 161 -4.26 4.59 -2.50
CA GLU A 161 -3.62 5.24 -1.38
C GLU A 161 -3.97 4.54 -0.06
N THR A 162 -3.00 4.44 0.84
CA THR A 162 -3.16 4.00 2.22
C THR A 162 -2.08 4.62 3.12
N GLY A 163 -1.92 4.12 4.34
CA GLY A 163 -0.81 4.46 5.23
C GLY A 163 0.25 3.36 5.31
N LEU A 164 1.51 3.73 5.53
CA LEU A 164 2.58 2.76 5.81
C LEU A 164 2.24 1.92 7.04
N TYR A 165 1.70 2.55 8.09
CA TYR A 165 1.29 1.84 9.31
C TYR A 165 0.11 0.90 9.07
N ASN A 166 -0.86 1.29 8.25
CA ASN A 166 -1.98 0.44 7.85
C ASN A 166 -1.46 -0.86 7.23
N LEU A 167 -0.46 -0.77 6.33
CA LEU A 167 0.18 -1.92 5.68
C LEU A 167 0.98 -2.83 6.64
N THR A 168 1.10 -2.50 7.93
CA THR A 168 1.66 -3.40 8.95
C THR A 168 0.59 -4.10 9.79
N GLN A 169 -0.69 -3.79 9.58
CA GLN A 169 -1.83 -4.40 10.27
C GLN A 169 -2.42 -5.57 9.47
N ASP A 170 -3.39 -6.27 10.07
CA ASP A 170 -4.17 -7.31 9.40
C ASP A 170 -5.16 -6.73 8.38
N GLU A 171 -5.63 -5.50 8.62
CA GLU A 171 -6.52 -4.77 7.73
C GLU A 171 -5.94 -3.38 7.44
N ALA A 172 -5.95 -2.99 6.16
CA ALA A 172 -5.50 -1.68 5.71
C ALA A 172 -6.59 -1.03 4.85
N PRO A 173 -7.34 -0.07 5.41
CA PRO A 173 -8.18 0.82 4.63
C PRO A 173 -7.38 1.49 3.52
N ALA A 174 -7.97 1.54 2.33
CA ALA A 174 -7.36 2.14 1.16
C ALA A 174 -8.38 3.01 0.43
N LEU A 175 -7.89 4.08 -0.18
CA LEU A 175 -8.67 4.96 -1.05
C LEU A 175 -8.19 4.78 -2.48
N VAL A 176 -9.09 4.44 -3.38
CA VAL A 176 -8.78 4.34 -4.82
C VAL A 176 -9.26 5.60 -5.51
N HIS A 177 -8.32 6.31 -6.12
CA HIS A 177 -8.56 7.45 -6.97
C HIS A 177 -8.75 6.99 -8.42
N TYR A 178 -9.79 7.50 -9.08
CA TYR A 178 -10.01 7.37 -10.51
C TYR A 178 -9.89 8.76 -11.15
N GLY A 179 -8.65 9.21 -11.31
CA GLY A 179 -8.35 10.62 -11.58
C GLY A 179 -8.73 11.52 -10.40
N ALA A 180 -9.05 12.78 -10.69
CA ALA A 180 -9.52 13.74 -9.68
C ALA A 180 -11.03 13.64 -9.40
N ASP A 181 -11.79 12.97 -10.26
CA ASP A 181 -13.25 13.11 -10.30
C ASP A 181 -13.99 12.14 -9.34
N HIS A 182 -13.38 10.99 -9.04
CA HIS A 182 -14.05 9.91 -8.31
C HIS A 182 -13.08 9.15 -7.41
N VAL A 183 -13.58 8.76 -6.23
CA VAL A 183 -12.85 7.95 -5.26
C VAL A 183 -13.72 6.81 -4.72
N GLU A 184 -13.08 5.69 -4.36
CA GLU A 184 -13.72 4.54 -3.72
C GLU A 184 -12.95 4.10 -2.49
N ASN A 185 -13.67 3.70 -1.44
CA ASN A 185 -13.04 3.08 -0.26
C ASN A 185 -12.93 1.59 -0.49
N TRP A 186 -11.72 1.08 -0.40
CA TRP A 186 -11.39 -0.34 -0.48
C TRP A 186 -10.75 -0.80 0.83
N LEU A 187 -10.68 -2.11 1.01
CA LEU A 187 -10.01 -2.73 2.15
C LEU A 187 -8.98 -3.75 1.64
N LEU A 188 -7.75 -3.64 2.15
CA LEU A 188 -6.72 -4.65 1.97
C LEU A 188 -6.70 -5.54 3.20
N VAL A 189 -7.10 -6.81 3.03
CA VAL A 189 -7.12 -7.80 4.12
C VAL A 189 -5.90 -8.69 3.98
N ARG A 190 -5.02 -8.70 4.99
CA ARG A 190 -3.81 -9.50 4.98
C ARG A 190 -4.16 -10.97 4.92
N LEU A 191 -3.57 -11.68 3.97
CA LEU A 191 -3.68 -13.12 3.89
C LEU A 191 -2.65 -13.76 4.80
N GLN A 192 -3.11 -14.70 5.63
CA GLN A 192 -2.25 -15.61 6.36
C GLN A 192 -1.82 -16.75 5.44
N ASN A 193 -0.64 -17.29 5.72
CA ASN A 193 -0.12 -18.40 4.96
C ASN A 193 -0.89 -19.69 5.31
N SER A 194 -1.59 -20.28 4.35
CA SER A 194 -2.44 -21.45 4.57
C SER A 194 -1.68 -22.67 5.10
N GLU A 195 -0.40 -22.88 4.73
CA GLU A 195 0.39 -24.01 5.27
C GLU A 195 0.84 -23.76 6.71
N ALA A 196 1.01 -22.49 7.13
CA ALA A 196 1.31 -22.16 8.52
C ALA A 196 0.09 -22.38 9.43
N GLU A 197 -1.11 -22.17 8.89
CA GLU A 197 -2.39 -22.43 9.56
C GLU A 197 -2.64 -23.94 9.74
N GLU A 198 -2.35 -24.76 8.71
CA GLU A 198 -2.43 -26.22 8.79
C GLU A 198 -1.43 -26.83 9.78
N ALA A 199 -0.21 -26.27 9.86
CA ALA A 199 0.81 -26.68 10.83
C ALA A 199 0.46 -26.31 12.27
N ALA A 200 -0.25 -25.19 12.49
CA ALA A 200 -0.72 -24.78 13.81
C ALA A 200 -2.00 -25.51 14.26
N ALA A 201 -2.82 -25.98 13.31
CA ALA A 201 -4.06 -26.71 13.58
C ALA A 201 -3.87 -28.20 13.91
N THR A 202 -2.65 -28.72 13.79
CA THR A 202 -2.31 -30.11 14.12
C THR A 202 -1.37 -30.15 15.32
N PRO A 203 -1.86 -30.03 16.57
CA PRO A 203 -1.02 -30.33 17.72
C PRO A 203 -0.77 -31.84 17.76
N GLU A 204 0.51 -32.24 17.87
CA GLU A 204 0.92 -33.62 18.21
C GLU A 204 0.25 -34.13 19.51
#